data_AF-A0A160TEE6-F1
#
_entry.id   AF-A0A160TEE6-F1
#
_cell.length_a   1.000
_cell.length_b   1.000
_cell.length_c   1.000
_cell.angle_alpha   90.00
_cell.angle_beta   90.00
_cell.angle_gamma   90.00
#
_symmetry.space_group_name_H-M   'P 1'
#
loop_
_entity.id
_entity.type
_entity.pdbx_description
1 polymer ?
#
loop_
_entity_poly.entity_id
_entity_poly.type
_entity_poly.pdbx_seq_one_letter_code
_entity_poly.pdbx_strand_id
1 'polypeptide(L)'
;MTLVKLLSIIVLSTVAKLAIAAPLVNQMQGCQGILDFVDVKVSQASDLYSKNDVSVIKKGLDAYNSYIQNEIITPSIAATVANDKNKAASLQKQINDYRATLVTQLSQRYPQKPLVTDYVVLINECTKKAAPGGEPLEALKASFQLIIQLANQK
;
A
#
# COMPACT_ATOMS: atom_id res chain seq x y z
N MET A 1 24.76 18.86 -59.58
CA MET A 1 23.48 19.52 -59.19
C MET A 1 22.39 18.50 -59.45
N THR A 2 21.65 17.94 -58.50
CA THR A 2 20.91 18.50 -57.34
C THR A 2 20.74 17.37 -56.30
N LEU A 3 21.17 17.56 -55.05
CA LEU A 3 20.40 18.06 -53.90
C LEU A 3 19.62 16.97 -53.13
N VAL A 4 20.33 16.44 -52.12
CA VAL A 4 19.90 15.88 -50.81
C VAL A 4 18.41 15.96 -50.48
N LYS A 5 17.82 14.84 -50.03
CA LYS A 5 16.79 14.83 -48.97
C LYS A 5 16.82 13.50 -48.21
N LEU A 6 17.60 13.47 -47.13
CA LEU A 6 17.39 12.53 -46.02
C LEU A 6 16.04 12.84 -45.39
N LEU A 7 15.14 11.86 -45.34
CA LEU A 7 13.94 11.90 -44.52
C LEU A 7 14.13 10.94 -43.35
N SER A 8 14.70 11.48 -42.28
CA SER A 8 14.68 10.92 -40.95
C SER A 8 13.24 10.99 -40.41
N ILE A 9 12.53 9.86 -40.38
CA ILE A 9 11.27 9.76 -39.63
C ILE A 9 11.63 9.37 -38.20
N ILE A 10 11.46 10.36 -37.33
CA ILE A 10 11.60 10.30 -35.88
C ILE A 10 10.66 9.22 -35.34
N VAL A 11 11.24 8.20 -34.70
CA VAL A 11 10.49 7.26 -33.85
C VAL A 11 10.00 8.07 -32.65
N LEU A 12 8.75 8.55 -32.73
CA LEU A 12 8.06 9.11 -31.59
C LEU A 12 7.66 7.95 -30.68
N SER A 13 8.57 7.52 -29.82
CA SER A 13 8.28 6.63 -28.70
C SER A 13 7.37 7.39 -27.73
N THR A 14 6.08 7.40 -28.03
CA THR A 14 5.05 7.72 -27.06
C THR A 14 5.19 6.69 -25.96
N VAL A 15 5.86 7.07 -24.88
CA VAL A 15 5.82 6.33 -23.62
C VAL A 15 4.34 6.27 -23.28
N ALA A 16 3.73 5.11 -23.49
CA ALA A 16 2.36 4.86 -23.07
C ALA A 16 2.32 5.23 -21.59
N LYS A 17 1.63 6.33 -21.27
CA LYS A 17 1.22 6.60 -19.90
C LYS A 17 0.35 5.41 -19.55
N LEU A 18 0.93 4.45 -18.84
CA LEU A 18 0.21 3.31 -18.29
C LEU A 18 -0.92 3.92 -17.46
N ALA A 19 -2.12 3.92 -18.02
CA ALA A 19 -3.32 4.17 -17.26
C ALA A 19 -3.35 3.06 -16.23
N ILE A 20 -2.94 3.37 -15.00
CA ILE A 20 -3.08 2.46 -13.87
C ILE A 20 -4.58 2.15 -13.80
N ALA A 21 -4.94 0.94 -14.19
CA ALA A 21 -6.31 0.57 -14.39
C ALA A 21 -7.05 0.65 -13.04
N ALA A 22 -8.27 1.20 -13.04
CA ALA A 22 -9.14 1.28 -11.85
C ALA A 22 -9.20 0.00 -10.98
N PRO A 23 -9.11 -1.23 -11.53
CA PRO A 23 -9.02 -2.45 -10.73
C PRO A 23 -7.84 -2.49 -9.75
N LEU A 24 -6.65 -1.99 -10.12
CA LEU A 24 -5.50 -2.00 -9.23
C LEU A 24 -5.70 -1.02 -8.07
N VAL A 25 -6.24 0.17 -8.33
CA VAL A 25 -6.56 1.16 -7.27
C VAL A 25 -7.53 0.56 -6.25
N ASN A 26 -8.60 -0.09 -6.73
CA ASN A 26 -9.60 -0.73 -5.86
C ASN A 26 -9.00 -1.87 -5.01
N GLN A 27 -8.05 -2.62 -5.56
CA GLN A 27 -7.33 -3.63 -4.81
C GLN A 27 -6.39 -3.01 -3.77
N MET A 28 -5.66 -1.97 -4.16
CA MET A 28 -4.64 -1.36 -3.31
C MET A 28 -5.23 -0.49 -2.20
N GLN A 29 -6.38 0.16 -2.39
CA GLN A 29 -7.12 0.79 -1.28
C GLN A 29 -7.56 -0.26 -0.22
N GLY A 30 -7.93 -1.46 -0.66
CA GLY A 30 -8.24 -2.57 0.24
C GLY A 30 -7.01 -3.01 1.02
N CYS A 31 -5.85 -3.03 0.37
CA CYS A 31 -4.57 -3.30 1.01
C CYS A 31 -4.17 -2.23 2.03
N GLN A 32 -4.41 -0.95 1.76
CA GLN A 32 -4.23 0.09 2.78
C GLN A 32 -5.15 -0.14 3.99
N GLY A 33 -6.41 -0.55 3.77
CA GLY A 33 -7.32 -0.89 4.87
C GLY A 33 -6.85 -2.09 5.70
N ILE A 34 -6.23 -3.10 5.07
CA ILE A 34 -5.60 -4.23 5.77
C ILE A 34 -4.39 -3.75 6.58
N LEU A 35 -3.55 -2.88 6.02
CA LEU A 35 -2.39 -2.32 6.72
C LEU A 35 -2.82 -1.49 7.93
N ASP A 36 -3.82 -0.62 7.77
CA ASP A 36 -4.40 0.16 8.87
C ASP A 36 -4.97 -0.74 9.96
N PHE A 37 -5.65 -1.82 9.58
CA PHE A 37 -6.17 -2.80 10.52
C PHE A 37 -5.04 -3.44 11.33
N VAL A 38 -3.98 -3.91 10.68
CA VAL A 38 -2.84 -4.53 11.38
C VAL A 38 -2.12 -3.49 12.27
N ASP A 39 -2.01 -2.23 11.83
CA ASP A 39 -1.46 -1.14 12.66
C ASP A 39 -2.25 -0.93 13.97
N VAL A 40 -3.59 -0.97 13.86
CA VAL A 40 -4.48 -0.93 15.02
C VAL A 40 -4.25 -2.12 15.93
N LYS A 41 -4.12 -3.35 15.40
CA LYS A 41 -3.84 -4.54 16.20
C LYS A 41 -2.49 -4.47 16.91
N VAL A 42 -1.46 -4.00 16.23
CA VAL A 42 -0.12 -3.78 16.81
C VAL A 42 -0.18 -2.75 17.94
N SER A 43 -0.92 -1.67 17.75
CA SER A 43 -1.10 -0.63 18.78
C SER A 43 -1.89 -1.16 19.99
N GLN A 44 -2.93 -1.95 19.77
CA GLN A 44 -3.73 -2.60 20.83
C GLN A 44 -2.92 -3.62 21.65
N ALA A 45 -1.91 -4.25 21.04
CA ALA A 45 -1.05 -5.22 21.68
C ALA A 45 0.24 -4.62 22.27
N SER A 46 0.37 -3.29 22.30
CA SER A 46 1.61 -2.61 22.67
C SER A 46 2.06 -2.82 24.11
N ASP A 47 1.18 -3.27 25.00
CA ASP A 47 1.51 -3.67 26.37
C ASP A 47 1.99 -5.13 26.48
N LEU A 48 1.86 -5.92 25.41
CA LEU A 48 2.33 -7.31 25.36
C LEU A 48 3.75 -7.45 24.79
N TYR A 49 4.23 -6.43 24.07
CA TYR A 49 5.47 -6.50 23.30
C TYR A 49 6.38 -5.31 23.59
N SER A 50 7.67 -5.45 23.28
CA SER A 50 8.61 -4.36 23.50
C SER A 50 8.29 -3.16 22.61
N LYS A 51 8.55 -1.94 23.11
CA LYS A 51 8.39 -0.71 22.32
C LYS A 51 9.20 -0.75 21.02
N ASN A 52 10.36 -1.41 21.04
CA ASN A 52 11.20 -1.56 19.86
C ASN A 52 10.52 -2.43 18.80
N ASP A 53 9.99 -3.60 19.19
CA ASP A 53 9.35 -4.50 18.24
C ASP A 53 8.09 -3.87 17.64
N VAL A 54 7.26 -3.23 18.48
CA VAL A 54 6.11 -2.43 18.03
C VAL A 54 6.56 -1.39 17.00
N SER A 55 7.59 -0.60 17.30
CA SER A 55 8.09 0.45 16.41
C SER A 55 8.57 -0.11 15.05
N VAL A 56 9.33 -1.21 15.05
CA VAL A 56 9.81 -1.83 13.82
C VAL A 56 8.64 -2.34 12.98
N ILE A 57 7.65 -2.98 13.60
CA ILE A 57 6.46 -3.45 12.89
C ILE A 57 5.75 -2.28 12.22
N LYS A 58 5.42 -1.22 12.98
CA LYS A 58 4.74 -0.02 12.47
C LYS A 58 5.52 0.63 11.33
N LYS A 59 6.86 0.73 11.44
CA LYS A 59 7.71 1.28 10.38
C LYS A 59 7.53 0.55 9.04
N GLY A 60 7.52 -0.78 9.03
CA GLY A 60 7.34 -1.52 7.78
C GLY A 60 5.91 -1.47 7.23
N LEU A 61 4.89 -1.41 8.10
CA LEU A 61 3.50 -1.20 7.68
C LEU A 61 3.34 0.18 7.02
N ASP A 62 3.87 1.23 7.66
CA ASP A 62 3.84 2.60 7.16
C ASP A 62 4.61 2.76 5.85
N ALA A 63 5.78 2.11 5.73
CA ALA A 63 6.57 2.13 4.51
C ALA A 63 5.80 1.54 3.33
N TYR A 64 5.11 0.41 3.53
CA TYR A 64 4.30 -0.20 2.48
C TYR A 64 3.04 0.62 2.19
N ASN A 65 2.36 1.14 3.22
CA ASN A 65 1.19 2.01 3.05
C ASN A 65 1.54 3.28 2.25
N SER A 66 2.70 3.87 2.52
CA SER A 66 3.23 5.04 1.82
C SER A 66 3.57 4.72 0.37
N TYR A 67 4.19 3.58 0.09
CA TYR A 67 4.41 3.10 -1.27
C TYR A 67 3.10 3.02 -2.05
N ILE A 68 2.07 2.39 -1.47
CA ILE A 68 0.75 2.27 -2.10
C ILE A 68 0.16 3.66 -2.39
N GLN A 69 0.22 4.57 -1.42
CA GLN A 69 -0.33 5.92 -1.57
C GLN A 69 0.40 6.69 -2.67
N ASN A 70 1.74 6.67 -2.68
CA ASN A 70 2.55 7.57 -3.50
C ASN A 70 2.73 7.05 -4.92
N GLU A 71 2.90 5.74 -5.09
CA GLU A 71 3.20 5.13 -6.39
C GLU A 71 1.95 4.68 -7.15
N ILE A 72 0.83 4.45 -6.43
CA ILE A 72 -0.36 3.83 -7.03
C ILE A 72 -1.57 4.74 -6.89
N ILE A 73 -2.01 5.06 -5.67
CA ILE A 73 -3.28 5.73 -5.45
C ILE A 73 -3.24 7.20 -5.88
N THR A 74 -2.28 7.98 -5.39
CA THR A 74 -2.18 9.42 -5.69
C THR A 74 -2.07 9.69 -7.20
N PRO A 75 -1.18 9.02 -7.95
CA PRO A 75 -1.08 9.23 -9.40
C PRO A 75 -2.37 8.83 -10.13
N SER A 76 -3.04 7.76 -9.68
CA SER A 76 -4.28 7.28 -10.30
C SER A 76 -5.46 8.21 -10.06
N ILE A 77 -5.59 8.74 -8.85
CA ILE A 77 -6.60 9.76 -8.54
C ILE A 77 -6.37 10.99 -9.43
N ALA A 78 -5.15 11.51 -9.46
CA ALA A 78 -4.80 12.68 -10.23
C ALA A 78 -5.11 12.50 -11.72
N ALA A 79 -4.79 11.33 -12.29
CA ALA A 79 -5.12 10.98 -13.66
C ALA A 79 -6.64 10.90 -13.90
N THR A 80 -7.40 10.31 -12.98
CA THR A 80 -8.86 10.11 -13.10
C THR A 80 -9.62 11.43 -13.16
N VAL A 81 -9.16 12.44 -12.41
CA VAL A 81 -9.86 13.74 -12.29
C VAL A 81 -9.19 14.86 -13.08
N ALA A 82 -8.28 14.53 -14.00
CA ALA A 82 -7.51 15.49 -14.79
C ALA A 82 -6.81 16.56 -13.92
N ASN A 83 -6.26 16.16 -12.78
CA ASN A 83 -5.58 17.02 -11.78
C ASN A 83 -6.47 18.07 -11.10
N ASP A 84 -7.80 17.94 -11.17
CA ASP A 84 -8.73 18.74 -10.36
C ASP A 84 -8.56 18.40 -8.88
N LYS A 85 -8.03 19.37 -8.11
CA LYS A 85 -7.71 19.19 -6.69
C LYS A 85 -8.93 18.87 -5.82
N ASN A 86 -10.09 19.44 -6.12
CA ASN A 86 -11.30 19.24 -5.32
C ASN A 86 -11.86 17.84 -5.56
N LYS A 87 -11.89 17.41 -6.82
CA LYS A 87 -12.29 16.04 -7.17
C LYS A 87 -11.30 15.00 -6.65
N ALA A 88 -9.99 15.30 -6.70
CA ALA A 88 -8.96 14.44 -6.14
C ALA A 88 -9.15 14.25 -4.62
N ALA A 89 -9.39 15.34 -3.90
CA ALA A 89 -9.68 15.30 -2.46
C ALA A 89 -10.96 14.50 -2.16
N SER A 90 -12.01 14.66 -2.98
CA SER A 90 -13.25 13.88 -2.84
C SER A 90 -13.03 12.38 -3.02
N LEU A 91 -12.27 11.96 -4.03
CA LEU A 91 -11.92 10.56 -4.24
C LEU A 91 -11.03 10.01 -3.11
N GLN A 92 -10.03 10.77 -2.67
CA GLN A 92 -9.20 10.36 -1.53
C GLN A 92 -10.03 10.19 -0.26
N LYS A 93 -11.04 11.05 -0.04
CA LYS A 93 -11.97 10.88 1.09
C LYS A 93 -12.74 9.56 0.99
N GLN A 94 -13.28 9.21 -0.19
CA GLN A 94 -13.99 7.94 -0.39
C GLN A 94 -13.09 6.73 -0.10
N ILE A 95 -11.84 6.77 -0.53
CA ILE A 95 -10.83 5.75 -0.21
C ILE A 95 -10.63 5.64 1.30
N ASN A 96 -10.48 6.77 1.99
CA ASN A 96 -10.27 6.79 3.43
C ASN A 96 -11.49 6.25 4.20
N ASP A 97 -12.71 6.63 3.79
CA ASP A 97 -13.96 6.13 4.38
C ASP A 97 -14.08 4.61 4.21
N TYR A 98 -13.70 4.09 3.03
CA TYR A 98 -13.66 2.66 2.75
C TYR A 98 -12.65 1.92 3.63
N ARG A 99 -11.43 2.46 3.76
CA ARG A 99 -10.37 1.91 4.63
C ARG A 99 -10.84 1.81 6.08
N ALA A 100 -11.45 2.87 6.62
CA ALA A 100 -11.99 2.88 7.98
C ALA A 100 -13.09 1.82 8.18
N THR A 101 -13.93 1.61 7.18
CA THR A 101 -14.95 0.55 7.20
C THR A 101 -14.32 -0.84 7.25
N LEU A 102 -13.28 -1.09 6.46
CA LEU A 102 -12.53 -2.35 6.50
C LEU A 102 -11.88 -2.60 7.86
N VAL A 103 -11.25 -1.57 8.47
CA VAL A 103 -10.68 -1.68 9.82
C VAL A 103 -11.73 -2.12 10.84
N THR A 104 -12.92 -1.53 10.78
CA THR A 104 -14.04 -1.88 11.67
C THR A 104 -14.45 -3.35 11.49
N GLN A 105 -14.67 -3.77 10.24
CA GLN A 105 -15.10 -5.15 9.93
C GLN A 105 -14.04 -6.19 10.32
N LEU A 106 -12.77 -5.93 10.02
CA LEU A 106 -11.67 -6.82 10.36
C LEU A 106 -11.45 -6.87 11.88
N SER A 107 -11.57 -5.75 12.58
CA SER A 107 -11.46 -5.71 14.05
C SER A 107 -12.54 -6.55 14.75
N GLN A 108 -13.75 -6.62 14.18
CA GLN A 108 -14.81 -7.51 14.67
C GLN A 108 -14.49 -8.98 14.43
N ARG A 109 -13.88 -9.31 13.28
CA ARG A 109 -13.47 -10.68 12.94
C ARG A 109 -12.27 -11.17 13.74
N TYR A 110 -11.39 -10.26 14.16
CA TYR A 110 -10.17 -10.55 14.90
C TYR A 110 -10.15 -9.83 16.27
N PRO A 111 -10.99 -10.24 17.23
CA PRO A 111 -11.11 -9.58 18.53
C PRO A 111 -9.91 -9.84 19.46
N GLN A 112 -9.08 -10.84 19.15
CA GLN A 112 -7.96 -11.23 20.00
C GLN A 112 -6.93 -10.09 20.14
N LYS A 113 -6.31 -10.00 21.31
CA LYS A 113 -5.29 -8.99 21.58
C LYS A 113 -3.90 -9.35 21.06
N PRO A 114 -3.38 -10.59 21.24
CA PRO A 114 -2.06 -10.96 20.72
C PRO A 114 -2.01 -10.91 19.19
N LEU A 115 -0.82 -10.65 18.66
CA LEU A 115 -0.55 -10.74 17.22
C LEU A 115 -0.68 -12.20 16.75
N VAL A 116 -1.16 -12.38 15.52
CA VAL A 116 -1.31 -13.69 14.89
C VAL A 116 -0.68 -13.70 13.50
N THR A 117 -0.26 -14.88 13.04
CA THR A 117 0.38 -15.07 11.73
C THR A 117 -0.52 -14.71 10.56
N ASP A 118 -1.85 -14.79 10.73
CA ASP A 118 -2.84 -14.42 9.70
C ASP A 118 -2.66 -12.97 9.23
N TYR A 119 -2.17 -12.07 10.09
CA TYR A 119 -1.92 -10.68 9.70
C TYR A 119 -0.83 -10.59 8.63
N VAL A 120 0.22 -11.40 8.72
CA VAL A 120 1.25 -11.50 7.69
C VAL A 120 0.69 -12.08 6.40
N VAL A 121 -0.17 -13.10 6.49
CA VAL A 121 -0.82 -13.69 5.30
C VAL A 121 -1.66 -12.64 4.57
N LEU A 122 -2.49 -11.88 5.28
CA LEU A 122 -3.31 -10.83 4.70
C LEU A 122 -2.47 -9.76 3.98
N ILE A 123 -1.37 -9.31 4.60
CA ILE A 123 -0.50 -8.31 3.97
C ILE A 123 0.30 -8.91 2.81
N ASN A 124 0.71 -10.18 2.89
CA ASN A 124 1.42 -10.85 1.81
C ASN A 124 0.51 -11.07 0.58
N GLU A 125 -0.79 -11.28 0.76
CA GLU A 125 -1.72 -11.28 -0.39
C GLU A 125 -1.78 -9.92 -1.09
N CYS A 126 -1.46 -8.83 -0.38
CA CYS A 126 -1.33 -7.51 -0.97
C CYS A 126 -0.01 -7.33 -1.74
N THR A 127 1.12 -7.81 -1.23
CA THR A 127 2.41 -7.69 -1.93
C THR A 127 2.41 -8.44 -3.26
N LYS A 128 1.61 -9.50 -3.40
CA LYS A 128 1.37 -10.18 -4.69
C LYS A 128 0.69 -9.29 -5.74
N LYS A 129 -0.03 -8.25 -5.32
CA LYS A 129 -0.73 -7.32 -6.22
C LYS A 129 0.18 -6.17 -6.65
N ALA A 130 0.92 -5.61 -5.69
CA ALA A 130 1.97 -4.64 -5.95
C ALA A 130 2.97 -4.65 -4.79
N ALA A 131 4.20 -5.07 -5.06
CA ALA A 131 5.25 -5.11 -4.05
C ALA A 131 6.07 -3.81 -4.08
N PRO A 132 6.42 -3.22 -2.91
CA PRO A 132 7.45 -2.21 -2.88
C PRO A 132 8.80 -2.83 -3.25
N GLY A 133 9.72 -1.99 -3.75
CA GLY A 133 11.14 -2.33 -3.88
C GLY A 133 11.97 -1.66 -2.80
N GLY A 134 13.29 -1.95 -2.75
CA GLY A 134 14.26 -1.21 -1.93
C GLY A 134 13.97 -1.21 -0.43
N GLU A 135 14.25 -0.08 0.24
CA GLU A 135 14.10 0.05 1.69
C GLU A 135 12.68 -0.26 2.20
N PRO A 136 11.57 0.19 1.55
CA PRO A 136 10.23 -0.18 2.00
C PRO A 136 9.95 -1.69 1.99
N LEU A 137 10.55 -2.44 1.05
CA LEU A 137 10.44 -3.91 1.03
C LEU A 137 11.17 -4.55 2.21
N GLU A 138 12.39 -4.09 2.50
CA GLU A 138 13.17 -4.62 3.62
C GLU A 138 12.54 -4.29 4.97
N ALA A 139 11.98 -3.09 5.12
CA ALA A 139 11.20 -2.71 6.30
C ALA A 139 9.97 -3.62 6.48
N LEU A 140 9.24 -3.89 5.40
CA LEU A 140 8.07 -4.77 5.44
C LEU A 140 8.43 -6.22 5.80
N LYS A 141 9.54 -6.75 5.26
CA LYS A 141 10.05 -8.09 5.61
C LYS A 141 10.41 -8.18 7.09
N ALA A 142 11.05 -7.14 7.64
CA ALA A 142 11.36 -7.08 9.06
C ALA A 142 10.07 -7.10 9.92
N SER A 143 9.04 -6.34 9.52
CA SER A 143 7.72 -6.40 10.17
C SER A 143 7.11 -7.80 10.12
N PHE A 144 7.19 -8.50 8.99
CA PHE A 144 6.66 -9.86 8.86
C PHE A 144 7.36 -10.84 9.80
N GLN A 145 8.69 -10.79 9.83
CA GLN A 145 9.49 -11.65 10.70
C GLN A 145 9.14 -11.42 12.17
N LEU A 146 9.01 -10.16 12.59
CA LEU A 146 8.64 -9.83 13.97
C LEU A 146 7.21 -10.27 14.31
N ILE A 147 6.22 -10.01 13.45
CA ILE A 147 4.84 -10.46 13.72
C ILE A 147 4.80 -11.99 13.88
N ILE A 148 5.54 -12.74 13.05
CA ILE A 148 5.63 -14.21 13.17
C ILE A 148 6.31 -14.62 14.47
N GLN A 149 7.42 -13.98 14.84
CA GLN A 149 8.13 -14.29 16.09
C GLN A 149 7.24 -14.03 17.31
N LEU A 150 6.62 -12.85 17.38
CA LEU A 150 5.76 -12.43 18.49
C LEU A 150 4.48 -13.27 18.59
N ALA A 151 3.91 -13.69 17.46
CA ALA A 151 2.75 -14.58 17.45
C ALA A 151 3.04 -15.99 18.01
N ASN A 152 4.31 -16.40 18.02
CA ASN A 152 4.76 -17.69 18.55
C ASN A 152 5.31 -17.60 19.98
N GLN A 153 5.48 -16.40 20.53
CA GLN A 153 5.82 -16.21 21.94
C GLN A 153 4.57 -16.48 22.77
N LYS A 154 4.58 -17.58 23.53
CA LYS A 154 3.55 -17.92 24.51
C LYS A 154 3.92 -17.36 25.87
#